data_AF-A0A4P8WLZ5-F1
#
_entry.id   AF-A0A4P8WLZ5-F1
#
_cell.length_a   1.000
_cell.length_b   1.000
_cell.length_c   1.000
_cell.angle_alpha   90.00
_cell.angle_beta   90.00
_cell.angle_gamma   90.00
#
_symmetry.space_group_name_H-M   'P 1'
#
loop_
_entity.id
_entity.type
_entity.pdbx_description
1 polymer ?
#
loop_
_entity_poly.entity_id
_entity_poly.type
_entity_poly.pdbx_seq_one_letter_code
_entity_poly.pdbx_strand_id
1 'polypeptide(L)'
;MRLTPSWFRSSSDESDEADAGDPHGISGLTMVHAPGEDPSTGEDDDYPAGEFLPESDGALLAVLEGMSTPVTVDEVADTLVEPAQPSIETWAVVHERLHGDRLPSLDASGAIEFDEAQGLVERTPPHPSEAGRFAATVLTAISIGFLLVSIGLVSVSVLIA
;
A
#
# COMPACT_ATOMS: atom_id res chain seq x y z
N MET A 1 -6.98 -3.51 -42.79
CA MET A 1 -8.29 -4.13 -43.12
C MET A 1 -8.05 -5.53 -43.66
N ARG A 2 -8.90 -6.47 -43.18
CA ARG A 2 -9.16 -7.85 -43.65
C ARG A 2 -8.26 -8.98 -43.11
N LEU A 3 -8.83 -9.60 -42.07
CA LEU A 3 -8.72 -10.99 -41.65
C LEU A 3 -9.17 -11.95 -42.77
N THR A 4 -8.42 -13.03 -42.99
CA THR A 4 -8.95 -14.35 -43.39
C THR A 4 -8.00 -15.46 -42.92
N PRO A 5 -8.50 -16.53 -42.26
CA PRO A 5 -7.69 -17.65 -41.80
C PRO A 5 -7.49 -18.68 -42.91
N SER A 6 -6.31 -19.29 -42.98
CA SER A 6 -5.99 -20.42 -43.86
C SER A 6 -5.99 -21.72 -43.08
N TRP A 7 -7.10 -22.46 -43.11
CA TRP A 7 -7.10 -23.89 -42.81
C TRP A 7 -7.16 -24.65 -44.14
N PHE A 8 -5.99 -25.06 -44.62
CA PHE A 8 -5.93 -26.13 -45.61
C PHE A 8 -6.01 -27.47 -44.88
N ARG A 9 -7.22 -28.02 -44.97
CA ARG A 9 -7.57 -29.45 -45.06
C ARG A 9 -6.40 -30.35 -45.46
N SER A 10 -6.09 -31.33 -44.61
CA SER A 10 -5.60 -32.65 -45.03
C SER A 10 -5.69 -33.65 -43.88
N SER A 11 -6.69 -34.53 -43.93
CA SER A 11 -6.46 -35.96 -43.69
C SER A 11 -7.55 -36.74 -44.40
N SER A 12 -7.10 -37.72 -45.16
CA SER A 12 -7.85 -38.58 -46.05
C SER A 12 -8.73 -39.61 -45.31
N ASP A 13 -9.80 -40.04 -46.00
CA ASP A 13 -10.23 -41.45 -46.18
C ASP A 13 -9.18 -42.49 -45.71
N GLU A 14 -9.49 -43.59 -45.01
CA GLU A 14 -10.53 -44.58 -45.29
C GLU A 14 -10.82 -45.52 -44.09
N SER A 15 -11.77 -46.43 -44.31
CA SER A 15 -12.06 -47.72 -43.63
C SER A 15 -13.16 -47.74 -42.57
N ASP A 16 -14.35 -48.12 -43.05
CA ASP A 16 -15.43 -48.76 -42.32
C ASP A 16 -14.92 -49.97 -41.52
N GLU A 17 -15.19 -50.04 -40.21
CA GLU A 17 -15.58 -51.27 -39.51
C GLU A 17 -16.52 -50.91 -38.35
N ALA A 18 -17.69 -51.54 -38.34
CA ALA A 18 -18.68 -51.41 -37.28
C ALA A 18 -18.21 -52.20 -36.06
N ASP A 19 -18.02 -51.54 -34.92
CA ASP A 19 -17.96 -52.22 -33.63
C ASP A 19 -18.63 -51.37 -32.55
N ALA A 20 -19.56 -52.01 -31.84
CA ALA A 20 -20.36 -51.42 -30.79
C ALA A 20 -19.55 -51.44 -29.50
N GLY A 21 -18.95 -50.30 -29.13
CA GLY A 21 -18.12 -50.17 -27.94
C GLY A 21 -18.31 -48.83 -27.25
N ASP A 22 -19.19 -48.83 -26.25
CA ASP A 22 -19.14 -48.04 -24.99
C ASP A 22 -18.84 -46.52 -25.08
N PRO A 23 -19.84 -45.63 -24.95
CA PRO A 23 -19.56 -44.23 -24.70
C PRO A 23 -19.12 -44.05 -23.25
N HIS A 24 -17.81 -44.16 -23.01
CA HIS A 24 -17.17 -43.49 -21.89
C HIS A 24 -17.34 -41.99 -22.10
N GLY A 25 -18.49 -41.48 -21.64
CA GLY A 25 -18.77 -40.06 -21.52
C GLY A 25 -17.71 -39.45 -20.63
N ILE A 26 -16.75 -38.79 -21.27
CA ILE A 26 -15.94 -37.73 -20.70
C ILE A 26 -16.88 -36.84 -19.88
N SER A 27 -16.82 -37.04 -18.56
CA SER A 27 -17.67 -36.40 -17.58
C SER A 27 -17.42 -34.90 -17.67
N GLY A 28 -18.30 -34.23 -18.41
CA GLY A 28 -18.41 -32.79 -18.40
C GLY A 28 -18.81 -32.37 -17.00
N LEU A 29 -17.82 -31.93 -16.22
CA LEU A 29 -18.03 -31.21 -14.97
C LEU A 29 -18.81 -29.93 -15.28
N THR A 30 -20.14 -30.05 -15.29
CA THR A 30 -21.02 -28.89 -15.13
C THR A 30 -20.95 -28.51 -13.67
N MET A 31 -20.17 -27.49 -13.33
CA MET A 31 -20.33 -26.80 -12.06
C MET A 31 -21.71 -26.12 -12.08
N VAL A 32 -22.70 -26.78 -11.46
CA VAL A 32 -23.99 -26.17 -11.16
C VAL A 32 -23.76 -25.22 -9.98
N HIS A 33 -23.64 -23.93 -10.26
CA HIS A 33 -23.66 -22.92 -9.22
C HIS A 33 -25.12 -22.74 -8.76
N ALA A 34 -25.45 -23.24 -7.57
CA ALA A 34 -26.70 -22.88 -6.90
C ALA A 34 -26.51 -21.49 -6.26
N PRO A 35 -27.37 -20.49 -6.54
CA PRO A 35 -27.36 -19.23 -5.83
C PRO A 35 -28.22 -19.42 -4.58
N GLY A 36 -27.57 -19.72 -3.46
CA GLY A 36 -28.30 -20.06 -2.25
C GLY A 36 -27.42 -20.25 -1.05
N GLU A 37 -26.52 -19.31 -0.79
CA GLU A 37 -26.02 -19.07 0.56
C GLU A 37 -26.09 -17.55 0.77
N ASP A 38 -27.03 -17.13 1.63
CA ASP A 38 -26.98 -15.82 2.26
C ASP A 38 -25.54 -15.59 2.75
N PRO A 39 -24.97 -14.38 2.59
CA PRO A 39 -23.74 -14.06 3.29
C PRO A 39 -24.07 -14.17 4.78
N SER A 40 -23.75 -15.33 5.34
CA SER A 40 -23.75 -15.53 6.78
C SER A 40 -22.92 -14.39 7.31
N THR A 41 -23.60 -13.47 7.98
CA THR A 41 -23.03 -12.41 8.80
C THR A 41 -22.15 -13.11 9.83
N GLY A 42 -20.94 -13.46 9.42
CA GLY A 42 -19.85 -13.84 10.30
C GLY A 42 -19.52 -12.57 11.05
N GLU A 43 -19.92 -12.56 12.31
CA GLU A 43 -19.54 -11.57 13.31
C GLU A 43 -18.09 -11.16 13.11
N ASP A 44 -17.88 -9.90 12.72
CA ASP A 44 -16.75 -9.03 13.07
C ASP A 44 -15.42 -9.71 13.46
N ASP A 45 -14.84 -10.53 12.57
CA ASP A 45 -13.41 -10.85 12.60
C ASP A 45 -12.59 -9.70 11.95
N ASP A 46 -13.02 -8.46 12.17
CA ASP A 46 -12.29 -7.22 11.81
C ASP A 46 -11.08 -6.96 12.76
N TYR A 47 -10.96 -7.80 13.79
CA TYR A 47 -10.00 -7.67 14.90
C TYR A 47 -8.53 -7.96 14.55
N PRO A 48 -8.16 -8.94 13.69
CA PRO A 48 -6.75 -9.24 13.44
C PRO A 48 -6.08 -8.19 12.55
N ALA A 49 -6.78 -7.59 11.59
CA ALA A 49 -6.18 -6.60 10.68
C ALA A 49 -5.91 -5.24 11.34
N GLY A 50 -6.70 -4.88 12.37
CA GLY A 50 -6.49 -3.65 13.12
C GLY A 50 -5.16 -3.62 13.87
N GLU A 51 -4.61 -4.78 14.25
CA GLU A 51 -3.32 -4.90 14.91
C GLU A 51 -2.15 -4.52 14.00
N PHE A 52 -2.27 -4.80 12.70
CA PHE A 52 -1.20 -4.54 11.71
C PHE A 52 -1.26 -3.13 11.14
N LEU A 53 -2.38 -2.44 11.28
CA LEU A 53 -2.51 -1.06 10.81
C LEU A 53 -1.96 -0.09 11.86
N PRO A 54 -1.13 0.89 11.45
CA PRO A 54 -0.69 1.94 12.36
C PRO A 54 -1.89 2.70 12.93
N GLU A 55 -1.87 2.95 14.24
CA GLU A 55 -2.96 3.63 14.98
C GLU A 55 -3.25 5.05 14.49
N SER A 56 -2.30 5.67 13.76
CA SER A 56 -2.42 7.02 13.26
C SER A 56 -1.78 7.19 11.89
N ASP A 57 -2.21 8.24 11.19
CA ASP A 57 -1.67 8.63 9.89
C ASP A 57 -0.21 9.06 9.97
N GLY A 58 0.21 9.70 11.07
CA GLY A 58 1.61 10.01 11.30
C GLY A 58 2.48 8.76 11.43
N ALA A 59 1.97 7.69 12.05
CA ALA A 59 2.67 6.42 12.14
C ALA A 59 2.75 5.71 10.78
N LEU A 60 1.69 5.77 9.97
CA LEU A 60 1.72 5.26 8.60
C LEU A 60 2.70 6.04 7.71
N LEU A 61 2.75 7.37 7.83
CA LEU A 61 3.74 8.20 7.15
C LEU A 61 5.17 7.88 7.58
N ALA A 62 5.41 7.58 8.85
CA ALA A 62 6.73 7.16 9.33
C ALA A 62 7.18 5.81 8.72
N VAL A 63 6.25 4.90 8.46
CA VAL A 63 6.53 3.67 7.72
C VAL A 63 6.90 4.00 6.27
N LEU A 64 6.07 4.79 5.57
CA LEU A 64 6.33 5.23 4.19
C LEU A 64 7.64 6.03 4.06
N GLU A 65 8.05 6.72 5.13
CA GLU A 65 9.34 7.41 5.23
C GLU A 65 10.55 6.50 5.15
N GLY A 66 10.41 5.29 5.70
CA GLY A 66 11.45 4.25 5.64
C GLY A 66 11.49 3.51 4.31
N MET A 67 10.46 3.66 3.46
CA MET A 67 10.34 2.96 2.19
C MET A 67 10.93 3.77 1.03
N SER A 68 11.41 3.07 0.01
CA SER A 68 11.92 3.71 -1.20
C SER A 68 10.78 3.96 -2.19
N THR A 69 10.27 5.20 -2.23
CA THR A 69 9.18 5.56 -3.15
C THR A 69 9.66 5.79 -4.58
N PRO A 70 8.85 5.49 -5.62
CA PRO A 70 7.44 5.05 -5.55
C PRO A 70 7.28 3.62 -5.01
N VAL A 71 6.19 3.36 -4.30
CA VAL A 71 5.90 2.07 -3.65
C VAL A 71 4.45 1.65 -3.86
N THR A 72 4.20 0.35 -3.98
CA THR A 72 2.85 -0.20 -4.19
C THR A 72 2.12 -0.45 -2.87
N VAL A 73 0.78 -0.49 -2.89
CA VAL A 73 -0.01 -0.86 -1.69
C VAL A 73 0.37 -2.25 -1.17
N ASP A 74 0.66 -3.19 -2.07
CA ASP A 74 1.14 -4.54 -1.72
C ASP A 74 2.42 -4.47 -0.88
N GLU A 75 3.42 -3.68 -1.32
CA GLU A 75 4.68 -3.53 -0.59
C GLU A 75 4.49 -2.85 0.78
N VAL A 76 3.54 -1.92 0.89
CA VAL A 76 3.18 -1.29 2.18
C VAL A 76 2.52 -2.31 3.09
N ALA A 77 1.55 -3.09 2.58
CA ALA A 77 0.88 -4.14 3.32
C ALA A 77 1.89 -5.21 3.80
N ASP A 78 2.76 -5.67 2.90
CA ASP A 78 3.84 -6.62 3.20
C ASP A 78 4.73 -6.12 4.32
N THR A 79 5.15 -4.86 4.26
CA THR A 79 6.01 -4.25 5.29
C THR A 79 5.33 -4.19 6.66
N LEU A 80 4.02 -3.90 6.70
CA LEU A 80 3.27 -3.85 7.95
C LEU A 80 3.08 -5.24 8.57
N VAL A 81 2.91 -6.27 7.75
CA VAL A 81 2.60 -7.62 8.24
C VAL A 81 3.80 -8.56 8.36
N GLU A 82 4.93 -8.25 7.71
CA GLU A 82 6.18 -9.04 7.72
C GLU A 82 6.58 -9.51 9.14
N PRO A 83 6.47 -8.70 10.21
CA PRO A 83 6.88 -9.12 11.55
C PRO A 83 6.13 -10.35 12.08
N ALA A 84 4.87 -10.55 11.67
CA ALA A 84 4.03 -11.63 12.18
C ALA A 84 3.64 -12.68 11.13
N GLN A 85 3.70 -12.34 9.84
CA GLN A 85 3.27 -13.20 8.72
C GLN A 85 1.87 -13.80 8.97
N PRO A 86 0.83 -12.96 9.07
CA PRO A 86 -0.53 -13.42 9.33
C PRO A 86 -1.10 -14.19 8.12
N SER A 87 -2.34 -14.68 8.25
CA SER A 87 -3.01 -15.37 7.15
C SER A 87 -3.26 -14.43 5.95
N ILE A 88 -3.50 -15.03 4.79
CA ILE A 88 -3.78 -14.29 3.56
C ILE A 88 -5.04 -13.44 3.67
N GLU A 89 -6.04 -13.90 4.42
CA GLU A 89 -7.27 -13.15 4.68
C GLU A 89 -6.97 -11.88 5.50
N THR A 90 -6.07 -11.98 6.49
CA THR A 90 -5.66 -10.81 7.29
C THR A 90 -4.87 -9.81 6.44
N TRP A 91 -3.93 -10.30 5.62
CA TRP A 91 -3.20 -9.46 4.67
C TRP A 91 -4.15 -8.74 3.71
N ALA A 92 -5.16 -9.44 3.18
CA ALA A 92 -6.14 -8.86 2.27
C ALA A 92 -6.93 -7.74 2.93
N VAL A 93 -7.37 -7.91 4.18
CA VAL A 93 -8.07 -6.84 4.92
C VAL A 93 -7.16 -5.63 5.18
N VAL A 94 -5.88 -5.86 5.49
CA VAL A 94 -4.89 -4.77 5.63
C VAL A 94 -4.74 -4.01 4.30
N HIS A 95 -4.55 -4.74 3.19
CA HIS A 95 -4.45 -4.16 1.85
C HIS A 95 -5.71 -3.34 1.48
N GLU A 96 -6.91 -3.89 1.71
CA GLU A 96 -8.18 -3.20 1.44
C GLU A 96 -8.32 -1.91 2.26
N ARG A 97 -7.98 -1.93 3.54
CA ARG A 97 -8.05 -0.73 4.39
C ARG A 97 -7.00 0.31 4.00
N LEU A 98 -5.80 -0.12 3.57
CA LEU A 98 -4.79 0.80 3.04
C LEU A 98 -5.28 1.47 1.76
N HIS A 99 -5.72 0.68 0.78
CA HIS A 99 -6.16 1.16 -0.53
C HIS A 99 -7.43 2.01 -0.45
N GLY A 100 -8.43 1.59 0.33
CA GLY A 100 -9.77 2.19 0.34
C GLY A 100 -9.99 3.32 1.34
N ASP A 101 -9.15 3.44 2.39
CA ASP A 101 -9.37 4.42 3.47
C ASP A 101 -8.10 5.22 3.81
N ARG A 102 -7.03 4.53 4.22
CA ARG A 102 -5.86 5.21 4.82
C ARG A 102 -5.03 5.98 3.80
N LEU A 103 -4.70 5.39 2.65
CA LEU A 103 -3.90 6.06 1.62
C LEU A 103 -4.70 7.19 0.92
N PRO A 104 -5.98 7.01 0.55
CA PRO A 104 -6.80 8.12 0.05
C PRO A 104 -6.91 9.28 1.03
N SER A 105 -7.03 9.00 2.34
CA SER A 105 -7.10 10.04 3.36
C SER A 105 -5.79 10.83 3.46
N LEU A 106 -4.64 10.16 3.37
CA LEU A 106 -3.33 10.79 3.35
C LEU A 106 -3.11 11.63 2.08
N ASP A 107 -3.54 11.14 0.92
CA ASP A 107 -3.52 11.86 -0.35
C ASP A 107 -4.40 13.12 -0.30
N ALA A 108 -5.64 13.00 0.19
CA ALA A 108 -6.54 14.12 0.38
C ALA A 108 -5.98 15.20 1.33
N SER A 109 -5.12 14.81 2.28
CA SER A 109 -4.40 15.74 3.17
C SER A 109 -3.18 16.40 2.52
N GLY A 110 -2.74 15.91 1.36
CA GLY A 110 -1.55 16.34 0.64
C GLY A 110 -0.23 15.80 1.20
N ALA A 111 -0.29 14.81 2.11
CA ALA A 111 0.89 14.23 2.74
C ALA A 111 1.64 13.27 1.80
N ILE A 112 0.92 12.64 0.88
CA ILE A 112 1.42 11.76 -0.18
C ILE A 112 0.68 12.08 -1.49
N GLU A 113 1.11 11.47 -2.58
CA GLU A 113 0.32 11.33 -3.81
C GLU A 113 -0.04 9.85 -3.97
N PHE A 114 -1.33 9.55 -4.11
CA PHE A 114 -1.83 8.18 -4.28
C PHE A 114 -2.52 7.99 -5.63
N ASP A 115 -1.92 7.18 -6.51
CA ASP A 115 -2.56 6.69 -7.73
C ASP A 115 -3.41 5.46 -7.40
N GLU A 116 -4.71 5.68 -7.17
CA GLU A 116 -5.67 4.62 -6.85
C GLU A 116 -5.76 3.55 -7.94
N ALA A 117 -5.60 3.92 -9.21
CA ALA A 117 -5.74 3.01 -10.35
C ALA A 117 -4.54 2.08 -10.50
N GLN A 118 -3.36 2.51 -10.04
CA GLN A 118 -2.14 1.71 -10.04
C GLN A 118 -1.77 1.16 -8.66
N GLY A 119 -2.45 1.61 -7.61
CA GLY A 119 -2.08 1.32 -6.23
C GLY A 119 -0.68 1.85 -5.89
N LEU A 120 -0.28 2.98 -6.47
CA LEU A 120 1.05 3.54 -6.33
C LEU A 120 1.05 4.72 -5.35
N VAL A 121 2.00 4.72 -4.43
CA VAL A 121 2.20 5.77 -3.43
C VAL A 121 3.53 6.47 -3.72
N GLU A 122 3.44 7.78 -3.92
CA GLU A 122 4.59 8.66 -4.03
C GLU A 122 4.64 9.63 -2.84
N ARG A 123 5.86 10.03 -2.45
CA ARG A 123 6.00 11.06 -1.40
C ARG A 123 5.89 12.44 -2.02
N THR A 124 5.01 13.25 -1.46
CA THR A 124 5.04 14.69 -1.70
C THR A 124 6.32 15.24 -1.06
N PRO A 125 7.27 15.82 -1.83
CA PRO A 125 8.41 16.46 -1.22
C PRO A 125 7.90 17.60 -0.33
N PRO A 126 8.51 17.82 0.85
CA PRO A 126 8.11 18.90 1.73
C PRO A 126 8.18 20.19 0.91
N HIS A 127 7.01 20.76 0.63
CA HIS A 127 6.96 22.03 -0.07
C HIS A 127 7.76 23.01 0.77
N PRO A 128 8.72 23.74 0.19
CA PRO A 128 9.34 24.84 0.90
C PRO A 128 8.22 25.82 1.19
N SER A 129 7.66 25.72 2.39
CA SER A 129 6.54 26.54 2.81
C SER A 129 6.89 28.00 2.51
N GLU A 130 5.96 28.75 1.93
CA GLU A 130 6.10 30.20 1.84
C GLU A 130 6.15 30.87 3.24
N ALA A 131 6.13 30.09 4.32
CA ALA A 131 6.55 30.51 5.66
C ALA A 131 8.09 30.71 5.79
N GLY A 132 8.88 30.32 4.79
CA GLY A 132 10.33 30.52 4.73
C GLY A 132 10.79 31.97 4.47
N ARG A 133 9.87 32.91 4.19
CA ARG A 133 10.21 34.36 4.16
C ARG A 133 10.07 35.05 5.52
N PHE A 134 9.50 34.40 6.53
CA PHE A 134 9.32 35.00 7.86
C PHE A 134 10.08 34.29 8.99
N ALA A 135 10.71 33.13 8.74
CA ALA A 135 11.47 32.39 9.76
C ALA A 135 12.99 32.70 9.79
N ALA A 136 13.55 33.29 8.73
CA ALA A 136 15.00 33.55 8.65
C ALA A 136 15.49 34.67 9.59
N THR A 137 14.60 35.48 10.18
CA THR A 137 14.99 36.58 11.08
C THR A 137 15.02 36.17 12.57
N VAL A 138 14.34 35.10 12.98
CA VAL A 138 14.21 34.77 14.42
C VAL A 138 15.31 33.82 14.92
N LEU A 139 15.93 33.02 14.04
CA LEU A 139 16.96 32.05 14.47
C LEU A 139 18.37 32.64 14.66
N THR A 140 18.61 33.91 14.33
CA THR A 140 19.86 34.63 14.66
C THR A 140 19.84 35.29 16.05
N ALA A 141 18.66 35.51 16.64
CA ALA A 141 18.56 36.18 17.94
C ALA A 141 18.88 35.26 19.13
N ILE A 142 18.63 33.95 19.02
CA ILE A 142 18.82 33.01 20.15
C ILE A 142 20.30 32.66 20.35
N SER A 143 21.12 32.65 19.28
CA SER A 143 22.55 32.35 19.39
C SER A 143 23.38 33.50 20.01
N ILE A 144 22.99 34.76 19.79
CA ILE A 144 23.69 35.93 20.36
C ILE A 144 23.42 36.09 21.87
N GLY A 145 22.19 35.80 22.32
CA GLY A 145 21.81 35.92 23.73
C GLY A 145 22.60 34.99 24.65
N PHE A 146 22.84 33.74 24.21
CA PHE A 146 23.56 32.76 25.01
C PHE A 146 25.07 33.06 25.13
N LEU A 147 25.67 33.66 24.08
CA LEU A 147 27.07 34.06 24.09
C LEU A 147 27.35 35.23 25.06
N LEU A 148 26.44 36.21 25.15
CA LEU A 148 26.63 37.37 26.03
C LEU A 148 26.51 37.01 27.51
N VAL A 149 25.59 36.10 27.87
CA VAL A 149 25.43 35.63 29.27
C VAL A 149 26.66 34.86 29.73
N SER A 150 27.25 34.02 28.86
CA SER A 150 28.42 33.22 29.22
C SER A 150 29.69 34.08 29.39
N ILE A 151 29.89 35.14 28.58
CA ILE A 151 31.01 36.08 28.76
C ILE A 151 30.89 36.86 30.08
N GLY A 152 29.69 37.35 30.42
CA GLY A 152 29.48 38.09 31.66
C GLY A 152 29.77 37.26 32.91
N LEU A 153 29.37 35.99 32.91
CA LEU A 153 29.54 35.10 34.06
C LEU A 153 31.02 34.76 34.33
N VAL A 154 31.81 34.57 33.27
CA VAL A 154 33.27 34.35 33.40
C VAL A 154 33.98 35.59 33.93
N SER A 155 33.61 36.80 33.50
CA SER A 155 34.23 38.04 34.01
C SER A 155 33.97 38.28 35.49
N VAL A 156 32.78 37.96 36.01
CA VAL A 156 32.48 38.10 37.44
C VAL A 156 33.26 37.07 38.27
N SER A 157 33.42 35.84 37.77
CA SER A 157 34.19 34.81 38.48
C SER A 157 35.69 35.10 38.57
N VAL A 158 36.30 35.79 37.60
CA VAL A 158 37.73 36.17 37.66
C VAL A 158 37.98 37.37 38.58
N LEU A 159 36.98 38.21 38.86
CA LEU A 159 37.13 39.41 39.70
C LEU A 159 36.91 39.13 41.20
N ILE A 160 36.39 37.94 41.55
CA ILE A 160 36.06 37.53 42.92
C ILE A 160 37.01 36.43 43.44
N ALA A 161 37.90 35.87 42.59
CA ALA A 161 38.97 34.96 42.98
C ALA A 161 40.29 35.72 43.20
#